data_AF-A0A6P1BXM3-F1
#
_entry.id   AF-A0A6P1BXM3-F1
#
_cell.length_a   1.000
_cell.length_b   1.000
_cell.length_c   1.000
_cell.angle_alpha   90.00
_cell.angle_beta   90.00
_cell.angle_gamma   90.00
#
_symmetry.space_group_name_H-M   'P 1'
#
loop_
_entity.id
_entity.type
_entity.pdbx_description
1 polymer ?
#
loop_
_entity_poly.entity_id
_entity_poly.type
_entity_poly.pdbx_seq_one_letter_code
_entity_poly.pdbx_strand_id
1 'polypeptide(L)' 'WKAVSWRSGTKGRLKARFAALRVRTADGPPQRIWDKGQQHLPGDEAWLIGEQRASGEKKYYLANLPASTDLRTLAATI' A
#
# COMPACT_ATOMS: atom_id res chain seq x y z
N TRP A 1 -0.22 -4.56 11.58
CA TRP A 1 -1.69 -4.63 11.38
C TRP A 1 -2.42 -3.92 12.50
N LYS A 2 -3.27 -2.93 12.19
CA LYS A 2 -4.11 -2.18 13.14
C LYS A 2 -5.58 -2.28 12.72
N ALA A 3 -6.49 -2.42 13.67
CA ALA A 3 -7.93 -2.37 13.38
C ALA A 3 -8.33 -0.93 13.04
N VAL A 4 -9.04 -0.74 11.93
CA VAL A 4 -9.47 0.59 11.46
C VAL A 4 -10.97 0.56 11.16
N SER A 5 -11.66 1.69 11.39
CA SER A 5 -12.99 1.94 10.85
C SER A 5 -13.00 3.27 10.10
N TRP A 6 -13.35 3.27 8.81
CA TRP A 6 -13.01 4.40 7.92
C TRP A 6 -14.20 5.01 7.15
N ARG A 7 -15.12 4.20 6.61
CA ARG A 7 -16.33 4.69 5.89
C ARG A 7 -17.63 4.14 6.51
N SER A 8 -18.72 4.85 6.35
CA SER A 8 -20.07 4.35 6.64
C SER A 8 -20.55 3.51 5.46
N GLY A 9 -20.82 2.22 5.69
CA GLY A 9 -21.48 1.34 4.73
C GLY A 9 -22.98 1.18 5.05
N THR A 10 -23.69 0.43 4.21
CA THR A 10 -25.14 0.19 4.36
C THR A 10 -25.49 -0.63 5.62
N LYS A 11 -24.54 -1.42 6.14
CA LYS A 11 -24.69 -2.21 7.37
C LYS A 11 -23.89 -1.63 8.56
N GLY A 12 -23.61 -0.33 8.53
CA GLY A 12 -22.80 0.37 9.52
C GLY A 12 -21.36 0.62 9.04
N ARG A 13 -20.50 1.11 9.95
CA ARG A 13 -19.11 1.46 9.61
C ARG A 13 -18.33 0.23 9.15
N LEU A 14 -17.59 0.37 8.05
CA LEU A 14 -16.65 -0.64 7.59
C LEU A 14 -15.53 -0.83 8.62
N LYS A 15 -15.15 -2.09 8.83
CA LYS A 15 -14.11 -2.51 9.78
C LYS A 15 -13.26 -3.63 9.17
N ALA A 16 -11.95 -3.50 9.30
CA ALA A 16 -10.94 -4.47 8.87
C ALA A 16 -9.60 -4.11 9.52
N ARG A 17 -8.58 -4.94 9.30
CA ARG A 17 -7.22 -4.68 9.77
C ARG A 17 -6.36 -4.19 8.62
N PHE A 18 -5.64 -3.10 8.85
CA PHE A 18 -4.76 -2.50 7.86
C PHE A 18 -3.30 -2.49 8.32
N ALA A 19 -2.39 -2.55 7.35
CA ALA A 19 -0.99 -2.22 7.52
C ALA A 19 -0.56 -1.33 6.36
N ALA A 20 0.35 -0.40 6.59
CA ALA A 20 0.89 0.45 5.55
C ALA A 20 2.38 0.63 5.74
N LEU A 21 3.13 0.65 4.65
CA LEU A 21 4.57 0.92 4.61
C LEU A 21 4.89 1.80 3.41
N ARG A 22 5.83 2.74 3.59
CA ARG A 22 6.42 3.47 2.46
C ARG A 22 7.47 2.60 1.80
N VAL A 23 7.33 2.36 0.50
CA VAL A 23 8.21 1.52 -0.31
C VAL A 23 8.63 2.25 -1.58
N ARG A 24 9.68 1.78 -2.23
CA ARG A 24 10.03 2.16 -3.61
C ARG A 24 9.96 0.90 -4.47
N THR A 25 9.18 0.95 -5.54
CA THR A 25 9.11 -0.14 -6.51
C THR A 25 10.33 -0.14 -7.41
N ALA A 26 10.71 -1.29 -7.95
CA ALA A 26 11.78 -1.37 -8.93
C ALA A 26 11.22 -1.08 -10.35
N ASP A 27 10.59 0.09 -10.51
CA ASP A 27 9.99 0.59 -11.75
C ASP A 27 10.70 1.85 -12.27
N GLY A 28 11.80 2.24 -11.62
CA GLY A 28 12.69 3.28 -12.12
C GLY A 28 13.43 2.86 -13.41
N PRO A 29 14.23 3.77 -14.00
CA PRO A 29 14.92 3.48 -15.25
C PRO A 29 15.85 2.26 -15.13
N PRO A 30 15.96 1.43 -16.18
CA PRO A 30 16.88 0.29 -16.17
C PRO A 30 18.33 0.75 -16.26
N GLN A 31 19.21 0.09 -15.50
CA GLN A 31 20.65 0.31 -15.50
C GLN A 31 21.40 -1.02 -15.48
N ARG A 32 22.53 -1.09 -16.20
CA ARG A 32 23.45 -2.23 -16.10
C ARG A 32 24.28 -2.13 -14.83
N ILE A 33 24.32 -3.20 -14.03
CA ILE A 33 24.99 -3.23 -12.73
C ILE A 33 26.12 -4.26 -12.80
N TRP A 34 27.36 -3.81 -13.09
CA TRP A 34 28.56 -4.65 -13.14
C TRP A 34 28.39 -5.86 -14.09
N ASP A 35 28.53 -7.07 -13.54
CA ASP A 35 28.32 -8.36 -14.18
C ASP A 35 26.84 -8.78 -14.21
N LYS A 36 25.98 -8.10 -13.43
CA LYS A 36 24.53 -8.29 -13.48
C LYS A 36 23.96 -7.56 -14.70
N GLY A 37 22.96 -8.20 -15.31
CA GLY A 37 22.22 -7.66 -16.45
C GLY A 37 21.47 -6.36 -16.14
N GLN A 38 20.59 -5.95 -17.05
CA GLN A 38 19.74 -4.77 -16.83
C GLN A 38 18.86 -4.94 -15.60
N GLN A 39 18.97 -4.03 -14.64
CA GLN A 39 18.14 -3.98 -13.44
C GLN A 39 17.42 -2.65 -13.36
N HIS A 40 16.14 -2.67 -12.99
CA HIS A 40 15.41 -1.44 -12.70
C HIS A 40 15.88 -0.84 -11.37
N LEU A 41 16.19 0.45 -11.40
CA LEU A 41 16.45 1.21 -10.18
C LEU A 41 15.15 1.40 -9.37
N PRO A 42 15.23 1.71 -8.06
CA PRO A 42 14.07 2.12 -7.30
C PRO A 42 13.44 3.38 -7.91
N GLY A 43 12.14 3.31 -8.19
CA GLY A 43 11.34 4.45 -8.62
C GLY A 43 10.91 5.34 -7.47
N ASP A 44 9.80 6.05 -7.69
CA ASP A 44 9.22 6.95 -6.70
C ASP A 44 8.66 6.18 -5.50
N GLU A 45 8.59 6.88 -4.37
CA GLU A 45 8.04 6.28 -3.16
C GLU A 45 6.51 6.19 -3.21
N ALA A 46 5.99 5.01 -2.90
CA ALA A 46 4.57 4.71 -2.83
C ALA A 46 4.18 4.10 -1.46
N TRP A 47 2.89 4.12 -1.16
CA TRP A 47 2.33 3.38 -0.05
C TRP A 47 1.99 1.95 -0.48
N LEU A 48 2.60 0.95 0.17
CA LEU A 48 2.12 -0.43 0.16
C LEU A 48 1.11 -0.59 1.29
N ILE A 49 -0.15 -0.84 0.94
CA ILE A 49 -1.26 -0.97 1.89
C ILE A 49 -1.74 -2.42 1.87
N GLY A 50 -1.74 -3.08 3.03
CA GLY A 50 -2.39 -4.37 3.23
C GLY A 50 -3.75 -4.19 3.89
N GLU A 51 -4.78 -4.83 3.32
CA GLU A 51 -6.11 -5.01 3.93
C GLU A 51 -6.30 -6.49 4.31
N GLN A 52 -6.68 -6.74 5.56
CA GLN A 52 -7.09 -8.06 6.03
C GLN A 52 -8.53 -8.00 6.57
N ARG A 53 -9.43 -8.73 5.92
CA ARG A 53 -10.85 -8.82 6.29
C ARG A 53 -11.10 -9.92 7.31
N ALA A 54 -12.23 -9.83 8.02
CA ALA A 54 -12.65 -10.86 8.95
C ALA A 54 -12.94 -12.21 8.28
N SER A 55 -13.27 -12.21 6.99
CA SER A 55 -13.42 -13.42 6.16
C SER A 55 -12.12 -14.18 5.91
N GLY A 56 -10.96 -13.62 6.29
CA GLY A 56 -9.64 -14.18 5.99
C GLY A 56 -9.03 -13.70 4.67
N GLU A 57 -9.81 -13.01 3.83
CA GLU A 57 -9.32 -12.38 2.61
C GLU A 57 -8.24 -11.33 2.92
N LYS A 58 -7.15 -11.37 2.14
CA LYS A 58 -6.05 -10.41 2.20
C LYS A 58 -5.83 -9.79 0.83
N LYS A 59 -5.82 -8.47 0.79
CA LYS A 59 -5.52 -7.68 -0.41
C LYS A 59 -4.35 -6.75 -0.15
N TYR A 60 -3.59 -6.48 -1.20
CA TYR A 60 -2.48 -5.54 -1.19
C TYR A 60 -2.68 -4.52 -2.30
N TYR A 61 -2.40 -3.27 -1.98
CA TYR A 61 -2.59 -2.13 -2.85
C TYR A 61 -1.31 -1.29 -2.87
N LEU A 62 -1.02 -0.69 -4.02
CA LEU A 62 0.03 0.30 -4.16
C LEU A 62 -0.62 1.65 -4.49
N ALA A 63 -0.27 2.70 -3.74
CA ALA A 63 -0.88 4.01 -3.90
C ALA A 63 0.15 5.15 -3.86
N ASN A 64 0.03 6.08 -4.81
CA ASN A 64 0.89 7.27 -4.93
C ASN A 64 0.32 8.46 -4.14
N LEU A 65 0.02 8.23 -2.86
CA LEU A 65 -0.48 9.27 -1.95
C LEU A 65 0.67 9.97 -1.21
N PRO A 66 0.46 11.21 -0.71
CA PRO A 66 1.47 11.92 0.08
C PRO A 66 2.02 11.10 1.26
N ALA A 67 3.29 11.32 1.61
CA ALA A 67 3.92 10.64 2.74
C ALA A 67 3.27 10.98 4.10
N SER A 68 2.57 12.12 4.19
CA SER A 68 1.81 12.54 5.37
C SER A 68 0.43 11.89 5.52
N THR A 69 0.00 11.06 4.55
CA THR A 69 -1.31 10.41 4.61
C THR A 69 -1.37 9.39 5.74
N ASP A 70 -2.33 9.57 6.65
CA ASP A 70 -2.53 8.67 7.78
C ASP A 70 -3.22 7.35 7.37
N LEU A 71 -3.09 6.33 8.22
CA LEU A 71 -3.60 4.98 7.94
C LEU A 71 -5.12 4.92 7.71
N ARG A 72 -5.91 5.79 8.37
CA ARG A 72 -7.37 5.80 8.19
C ARG A 72 -7.74 6.39 6.83
N THR A 73 -7.03 7.43 6.40
CA THR A 73 -7.18 8.01 5.07
C THR A 73 -6.75 7.02 3.99
N LEU A 74 -5.61 6.33 4.15
CA LEU A 74 -5.18 5.25 3.25
C LEU A 74 -6.24 4.15 3.10
N ALA A 75 -6.84 3.71 4.22
CA ALA A 75 -7.91 2.71 4.20
C ALA A 75 -9.18 3.19 3.47
N ALA A 76 -9.41 4.50 3.39
CA ALA A 76 -10.57 5.08 2.74
C ALA A 76 -10.43 5.27 1.22
N THR A 77 -9.20 5.27 0.71
CA THR A 77 -8.91 5.42 -0.73
C THR A 77 -9.02 4.11 -1.51
N ILE A 78 -8.91 2.96 -0.83
CA ILE A 78 -8.99 1.63 -1.46
C ILE A 78 -10.42 1.07 -1.57
#